data_AF-X0WLJ7-F1
#
_entry.id   AF-X0WLJ7-F1
#
_cell.length_a   1.000
_cell.length_b   1.000
_cell.length_c   1.000
_cell.angle_alpha   90.00
_cell.angle_beta   90.00
_cell.angle_gamma   90.00
#
_symmetry.space_group_name_H-M   'P 1'
#
loop_
_entity.id
_entity.type
_entity.pdbx_description
1 polymer ?
#
loop_
_entity_poly.entity_id
_entity_poly.type
_entity_poly.pdbx_seq_one_letter_code
_entity_poly.pdbx_strand_id
1 'polypeptide(L)' 'LRQGRGGEWEIHDLGSTNGVKVNGRRAASFRLRDGDQVTLGTTTFRFGLER' A
#
# COMPACT_ATOMS: atom_id res chain seq x y z
N LEU A 1 7.27 1.05 -1.82
CA LEU A 1 6.40 1.15 -3.01
C LEU A 1 7.22 0.80 -4.24
N ARG A 2 6.65 0.07 -5.19
CA ARG A 2 7.25 -0.19 -6.50
C ARG A 2 6.27 0.22 -7.58
N GLN A 3 6.75 0.92 -8.61
CA GLN A 3 5.96 1.23 -9.80
C GLN A 3 6.36 0.28 -10.92
N GLY A 4 5.39 -0.41 -11.49
CA GLY A 4 5.55 -1.24 -12.68
C GLY A 4 5.57 -0.40 -13.96
N ARG A 5 6.05 -0.98 -15.06
CA ARG A 5 6.17 -0.29 -16.37
C ARG A 5 4.83 0.22 -16.94
N GLY A 6 3.70 -0.31 -16.46
CA GLY A 6 2.35 0.09 -16.86
C GLY A 6 1.69 1.13 -15.94
N GLY A 7 2.44 1.78 -15.04
CA GLY A 7 1.88 2.74 -14.08
C GLY A 7 1.22 2.11 -12.85
N GLU A 8 1.29 0.79 -12.74
CA GLU A 8 0.79 0.03 -11.59
C GLU A 8 1.67 0.20 -10.37
N TRP A 9 1.06 0.31 -9.19
CA TRP A 9 1.79 0.44 -7.94
C TRP A 9 1.61 -0.78 -7.06
N GLU A 10 2.69 -1.23 -6.43
CA GLU A 10 2.67 -2.30 -5.43
C GLU A 10 3.30 -1.82 -4.12
N ILE A 11 2.65 -2.16 -3.01
CA ILE A 11 3.22 -2.01 -1.67
C ILE A 11 3.71 -3.37 -1.19
N HIS A 12 4.89 -3.39 -0.57
CA HIS A 12 5.47 -4.57 0.05
C HIS A 12 5.84 -4.25 1.50
N ASP A 13 5.49 -5.16 2.39
CA ASP A 13 6.00 -5.17 3.76
C ASP A 13 7.39 -5.80 3.78
N LEU A 14 8.39 -5.08 4.28
CA LEU A 14 9.80 -5.51 4.31
C LEU A 14 10.22 -6.06 5.68
N GLY A 15 9.28 -6.64 6.42
CA GLY A 15 9.50 -7.10 7.79
C GLY A 15 9.22 -6.01 8.83
N SER A 16 8.25 -5.15 8.57
CA SER A 16 7.82 -4.14 9.55
C SER A 16 7.27 -4.80 10.81
N THR A 17 7.62 -4.23 11.97
CA THR A 17 7.18 -4.73 13.29
C THR A 17 5.66 -4.83 13.40
N ASN A 18 4.94 -3.81 12.90
CA ASN A 18 3.48 -3.73 13.01
C ASN A 18 2.74 -4.24 11.77
N GLY A 19 3.44 -4.45 10.66
CA GLY A 19 2.85 -4.83 9.38
C GLY A 19 2.26 -3.67 8.57
N VAL A 20 1.91 -4.00 7.33
CA VAL A 20 1.12 -3.17 6.42
C VAL A 20 -0.31 -3.71 6.34
N LYS A 21 -1.31 -2.83 6.40
CA LYS A 21 -2.71 -3.16 6.08
C LYS A 21 -3.19 -2.34 4.89
N VAL A 22 -3.92 -2.97 3.98
CA VAL A 22 -4.64 -2.31 2.89
C VAL A 22 -6.12 -2.63 3.03
N ASN A 23 -6.96 -1.59 3.04
CA ASN A 23 -8.41 -1.70 3.24
C ASN A 23 -8.78 -2.57 4.46
N GLY A 24 -8.05 -2.37 5.56
CA GLY A 24 -8.24 -3.09 6.83
C GLY A 24 -7.62 -4.49 6.91
N ARG A 25 -7.09 -5.04 5.81
CA ARG A 25 -6.52 -6.40 5.74
C ARG A 25 -4.99 -6.34 5.72
N ARG A 26 -4.33 -7.15 6.56
CA ARG A 26 -2.87 -7.25 6.57
C ARG A 26 -2.39 -7.89 5.26
N ALA A 27 -1.36 -7.32 4.65
CA ALA A 27 -0.82 -7.79 3.37
C ALA A 27 0.71 -7.73 3.37
N ALA A 28 1.37 -8.81 2.94
CA ALA A 28 2.82 -8.82 2.71
C ALA A 28 3.18 -8.14 1.38
N SER A 29 2.32 -8.29 0.37
CA SER A 29 2.32 -7.45 -0.82
C SER A 29 0.89 -7.19 -1.30
N PHE A 30 0.67 -6.04 -1.94
CA PHE A 30 -0.64 -5.67 -2.49
C PHE A 30 -0.48 -4.69 -3.65
N ARG A 31 -1.18 -4.96 -4.76
CA ARG A 31 -1.29 -4.03 -5.89
C ARG A 31 -2.28 -2.93 -5.55
N LEU A 32 -1.78 -1.71 -5.38
CA LEU A 32 -2.55 -0.55 -5.01
C LEU A 32 -3.39 -0.04 -6.19
N ARG A 33 -4.60 0.40 -5.86
CA ARG A 33 -5.49 1.15 -6.73
C ARG A 33 -5.72 2.53 -6.13
N ASP A 34 -6.01 3.49 -7.00
CA ASP A 34 -6.43 4.81 -6.58
C ASP A 34 -7.58 4.71 -5.55
N GLY A 35 -7.44 5.43 -4.45
CA GLY A 35 -8.40 5.44 -3.36
C GLY A 35 -8.19 4.36 -2.28
N ASP A 36 -7.26 3.41 -2.44
CA ASP A 36 -7.00 2.40 -1.40
C ASP A 36 -6.55 3.05 -0.08
N GLN A 37 -7.09 2.58 1.04
CA GLN A 37 -6.64 3.00 2.37
C GLN A 37 -5.49 2.12 2.84
N VAL A 38 -4.35 2.74 3.12
CA VAL A 38 -3.14 2.07 3.62
C VAL A 38 -2.89 2.47 5.07
N THR A 39 -2.63 1.48 5.92
CA THR A 39 -2.20 1.68 7.30
C THR A 39 -0.83 1.07 7.50
N LEU A 40 0.12 1.89 7.99
CA LEU A 40 1.47 1.51 8.38
C LEU A 40 1.64 1.76 9.88
N GLY A 41 1.66 0.69 10.67
CA GLY A 41 1.60 0.83 12.13
C GLY A 41 0.33 1.57 12.57
N THR A 42 0.48 2.79 13.10
CA THR A 42 -0.62 3.67 13.53
C THR A 42 -0.98 4.75 12.51
N THR A 43 -0.16 4.94 11.47
CA THR A 43 -0.38 5.97 10.46
C THR A 43 -1.30 5.42 9.36
N THR A 44 -2.34 6.19 9.01
CA THR A 44 -3.27 5.82 7.93
C THR A 44 -3.33 6.93 6.89
N PHE A 45 -3.28 6.56 5.61
CA PHE A 45 -3.41 7.46 4.48
C PHE A 45 -4.19 6.80 3.34
N ARG A 46 -4.66 7.62 2.40
CA ARG A 46 -5.27 7.15 1.15
C ARG A 46 -4.24 7.23 0.04
N PHE A 47 -4.10 6.17 -0.74
CA PHE A 47 -3.29 6.17 -1.94
C PHE A 47 -4.01 6.94 -3.05
N GLY A 48 -3.30 7.87 -3.70
CA GLY A 48 -3.82 8.68 -4.80
C GLY A 48 -2.87 8.64 -6.00
N LEU A 49 -3.44 8.52 -7.19
CA LEU A 49 -2.72 8.72 -8.45
C LEU A 49 -3.01 10.14 -8.96
N GLU A 50 -2.03 11.05 -8.85
CA GLU A 50 -2.09 12.32 -9.59
C GLU A 50 -1.87 12.05 -11.09
N ARG A 51 -2.64 12.74 -11.92
CA ARG A 51 -2.61 12.65 -13.38
C ARG A 51 -1.78 13.76 -13.99
#